data_AF-A0A1H3JPI9-F1
#
_entry.id   AF-A0A1H3JPI9-F1
#
_cell.length_a   1.000
_cell.length_b   1.000
_cell.length_c   1.000
_cell.angle_alpha   90.00
_cell.angle_beta   90.00
_cell.angle_gamma   90.00
#
_symmetry.space_group_name_H-M   'P 1'
#
loop_
_entity.id
_entity.type
_entity.pdbx_description
1 polymer ?
#
loop_
_entity_poly.entity_id
_entity_poly.type
_entity_poly.pdbx_seq_one_letter_code
_entity_poly.pdbx_strand_id
1 'polypeptide(L)' 'MALDALAEVAGAALRLFGRIVFEVVVEWLIYGIGRLVLWPFYRRKPPGDSACLLAGVGFWLLVLFLVALSKTGLSA' A
#
# COMPACT_ATOMS: atom_id res chain seq x y z
N MET A 1 -10.75 -11.61 35.10
CA MET A 1 -9.99 -12.83 34.73
C MET A 1 -10.38 -13.35 33.34
N ALA A 2 -11.58 -13.90 33.12
CA ALA A 2 -11.96 -14.41 31.80
C ALA A 2 -12.11 -13.30 30.72
N LEU A 3 -12.62 -12.13 31.12
CA LEU A 3 -12.81 -10.98 30.22
C LEU A 3 -11.47 -10.31 29.85
N ASP A 4 -10.53 -10.23 30.78
CA ASP A 4 -9.18 -9.68 30.55
C ASP A 4 -8.37 -10.56 29.59
N ALA A 5 -8.44 -11.89 29.77
CA ALA A 5 -7.80 -12.85 28.87
C ALA A 5 -8.39 -12.79 27.45
N LEU A 6 -9.72 -12.61 27.33
CA LEU A 6 -10.36 -12.40 26.03
C LEU A 6 -9.93 -11.07 25.38
N ALA A 7 -9.74 -10.01 26.14
CA ALA A 7 -9.30 -8.72 25.62
C ALA A 7 -7.86 -8.75 25.11
N GLU A 8 -6.95 -9.44 25.80
CA GLU A 8 -5.56 -9.65 25.35
C GLU A 8 -5.49 -10.47 24.06
N VAL A 9 -6.24 -11.58 24.00
CA VAL A 9 -6.29 -12.43 22.80
C VAL A 9 -6.95 -11.69 21.63
N ALA A 10 -8.02 -10.94 21.87
CA ALA A 10 -8.65 -10.11 20.86
C ALA A 10 -7.70 -9.02 20.35
N GLY A 11 -6.95 -8.35 21.24
CA GLY A 11 -5.96 -7.35 20.85
C GLY A 11 -4.80 -7.94 20.01
N ALA A 12 -4.33 -9.13 20.37
CA ALA A 12 -3.33 -9.86 19.59
C ALA A 12 -3.86 -10.28 18.21
N ALA A 13 -5.09 -10.82 18.15
CA ALA A 13 -5.76 -11.19 16.92
C ALA A 13 -5.98 -9.97 16.00
N LEU A 14 -6.38 -8.83 16.56
CA LEU A 14 -6.61 -7.60 15.80
C LEU A 14 -5.32 -7.02 15.22
N ARG A 15 -4.19 -7.15 15.94
CA ARG A 15 -2.87 -6.79 15.41
C ARG A 15 -2.43 -7.70 14.26
N LEU A 16 -2.65 -9.01 14.40
CA LEU A 16 -2.36 -9.97 13.31
C LEU A 16 -3.24 -9.69 12.09
N PHE A 17 -4.53 -9.49 12.31
CA PHE A 17 -5.47 -9.18 11.25
C PHE A 17 -5.14 -7.84 10.59
N GLY A 18 -4.81 -6.81 11.37
CA GLY A 18 -4.36 -5.52 10.86
C GLY A 18 -3.08 -5.63 10.03
N ARG A 19 -2.13 -6.48 10.42
CA ARG A 19 -0.92 -6.75 9.64
C ARG A 19 -1.22 -7.44 8.31
N ILE A 20 -2.05 -8.49 8.32
CA ILE A 20 -2.44 -9.22 7.11
C ILE A 20 -3.21 -8.28 6.16
N VAL A 21 -4.17 -7.53 6.69
CA VAL A 21 -4.92 -6.55 5.91
C VAL A 21 -4.00 -5.48 5.36
N PHE A 22 -3.05 -4.97 6.16
CA PHE A 22 -2.08 -3.99 5.68
C PHE A 22 -1.20 -4.56 4.57
N GLU A 23 -0.68 -5.77 4.72
CA GLU A 23 0.16 -6.43 3.72
C GLU A 23 -0.61 -6.66 2.41
N VAL A 24 -1.83 -7.20 2.50
CA VAL A 24 -2.70 -7.43 1.34
C VAL A 24 -3.10 -6.10 0.69
N VAL A 25 -3.49 -5.10 1.48
CA VAL A 25 -3.89 -3.79 0.96
C VAL A 25 -2.70 -3.10 0.30
N VAL A 26 -1.51 -3.14 0.91
CA VAL A 26 -0.29 -2.56 0.34
C VAL A 26 0.13 -3.29 -0.93
N GLU A 27 0.09 -4.62 -0.93
CA GLU A 27 0.39 -5.42 -2.11
C GLU A 27 -0.60 -5.11 -3.24
N TRP A 28 -1.90 -5.05 -2.93
CA TRP A 28 -2.94 -4.71 -3.89
C TRP A 28 -2.84 -3.26 -4.36
N LEU A 29 -2.44 -2.32 -3.50
CA LEU A 29 -2.15 -0.94 -3.88
C LEU A 29 -0.96 -0.87 -4.83
N ILE A 30 0.15 -1.53 -4.51
CA ILE A 30 1.39 -1.43 -5.29
C ILE A 30 1.22 -2.18 -6.61
N TYR A 31 0.87 -3.47 -6.58
CA TYR A 31 0.70 -4.28 -7.79
C TYR A 31 -0.54 -3.89 -8.58
N GLY A 32 -1.65 -3.58 -7.92
CA GLY A 32 -2.88 -3.17 -8.59
C GLY A 32 -2.73 -1.83 -9.29
N ILE A 33 -2.15 -0.82 -8.62
CA ILE A 33 -1.88 0.48 -9.26
C ILE A 33 -0.78 0.36 -10.30
N GLY A 34 0.30 -0.37 -10.02
CA GLY A 34 1.36 -0.63 -11.00
C GLY A 34 0.81 -1.25 -12.28
N ARG A 35 -0.12 -2.22 -12.16
CA ARG A 35 -0.78 -2.84 -13.31
C ARG A 35 -1.70 -1.85 -14.01
N LEU A 36 -2.47 -1.05 -13.28
CA LEU A 36 -3.37 -0.01 -13.83
C LEU A 36 -2.60 1.07 -14.60
N VAL A 37 -1.47 1.54 -14.05
CA VAL A 37 -0.61 2.56 -14.65
C VAL A 37 0.09 2.00 -15.90
N LEU A 38 0.55 0.75 -15.86
CA LEU A 38 1.21 0.12 -17.00
C LEU A 38 0.23 -0.42 -18.05
N TRP A 39 -1.03 -0.68 -17.70
CA TRP A 39 -2.05 -1.21 -18.60
C TRP A 39 -2.16 -0.45 -19.93
N PRO A 40 -2.27 0.89 -19.98
CA PRO A 40 -2.34 1.62 -21.25
C PRO A 40 -1.06 1.48 -22.10
N PHE A 41 0.11 1.30 -21.47
CA PHE A 41 1.41 1.20 -22.16
C PHE A 41 1.76 -0.24 -22.58
N TYR A 42 1.32 -1.25 -21.82
CA TYR A 42 1.65 -2.66 -21.99
C TYR A 42 0.49 -3.50 -22.53
N ARG A 43 -0.30 -2.90 -23.43
CA ARG A 43 -1.51 -3.52 -24.01
C ARG A 43 -1.25 -4.82 -24.79
N ARG A 44 -0.02 -5.09 -25.22
CA ARG A 44 0.38 -6.23 -26.08
C ARG A 44 1.41 -7.19 -25.47
N LYS A 45 2.09 -6.83 -24.38
CA LYS A 45 3.04 -7.72 -23.67
C LYS A 45 2.76 -7.61 -22.18
N PRO A 46 2.64 -8.72 -21.44
CA PRO A 46 2.49 -8.65 -20.00
C PRO A 46 3.71 -7.89 -19.43
N PRO A 47 3.48 -6.81 -18.64
CA PRO A 47 4.57 -6.15 -17.95
C PRO A 47 5.21 -7.16 -16.99
N GLY A 48 6.54 -7.23 -16.97
CA GLY A 48 7.24 -8.09 -16.00
C GLY A 48 6.89 -7.66 -14.57
N ASP A 49 6.82 -8.61 -13.64
CA ASP A 49 6.41 -8.35 -12.25
C ASP A 49 7.22 -7.23 -11.59
N SER A 50 8.51 -7.15 -11.91
CA SER A 50 9.42 -6.10 -11.46
C SER A 50 9.07 -4.71 -12.00
N ALA A 51 8.56 -4.59 -13.23
CA ALA A 51 8.10 -3.30 -13.78
C ALA A 51 6.82 -2.84 -13.08
N CYS A 52 5.92 -3.77 -12.76
CA CYS A 52 4.69 -3.50 -12.02
C CYS A 52 4.99 -2.96 -10.63
N LEU A 53 5.92 -3.62 -9.93
CA LEU A 53 6.39 -3.21 -8.61
C LEU A 53 7.05 -1.82 -8.65
N LEU A 54 7.92 -1.57 -9.64
CA LEU A 54 8.58 -0.28 -9.81
C LEU A 54 7.59 0.86 -10.11
N ALA A 55 6.59 0.60 -10.96
CA ALA A 55 5.56 1.59 -11.29
C ALA A 55 4.66 1.90 -10.09
N GLY A 56 4.24 0.89 -9.34
CA GLY A 56 3.44 1.06 -8.12
C GLY A 56 4.20 1.83 -7.04
N VAL A 57 5.45 1.45 -6.75
CA VAL A 57 6.30 2.15 -5.78
C VAL A 57 6.61 3.58 -6.23
N GLY A 58 6.95 3.77 -7.51
CA GLY A 58 7.22 5.10 -8.08
C GLY A 58 6.02 6.04 -7.97
N PHE A 59 4.80 5.54 -8.23
CA PHE A 59 3.57 6.30 -8.06
C PHE A 59 3.39 6.75 -6.61
N TRP A 60 3.56 5.85 -5.64
CA TRP A 60 3.42 6.17 -4.21
C TRP A 60 4.48 7.15 -3.71
N LEU A 61 5.73 7.00 -4.14
CA LEU A 61 6.79 7.96 -3.82
C LEU A 61 6.47 9.35 -4.36
N LEU A 62 5.91 9.44 -5.57
CA LEU A 62 5.52 10.71 -6.18
C LEU A 62 4.35 11.35 -5.42
N VAL A 63 3.37 10.55 -4.99
CA VAL A 63 2.26 11.03 -4.12
C VAL A 63 2.79 11.53 -2.78
N LEU A 64 3.67 10.77 -2.11
CA LEU A 64 4.27 11.19 -0.84
C LEU A 64 5.10 12.46 -1.00
N PHE A 65 5.84 12.57 -2.10
CA PHE A 65 6.61 13.76 -2.44
C PHE A 65 5.71 14.98 -2.67
N LEU A 66 4.61 14.84 -3.42
CA LEU A 66 3.61 15.90 -3.60
C LEU A 66 2.94 16.31 -2.28
N VAL A 67 2.63 15.35 -1.40
CA VAL A 67 2.07 15.61 -0.07
C VAL A 67 3.09 16.32 0.83
N ALA A 68 4.36 15.94 0.77
CA ALA A 68 5.42 16.63 1.49
C ALA A 68 5.57 18.07 1.00
N LEU A 69 5.56 18.28 -0.33
CA LEU A 69 5.61 19.59 -0.94
C LEU A 69 4.39 20.45 -0.59
N SER A 70 3.18 19.89 -0.57
CA SER A 70 1.97 20.63 -0.19
C SER A 70 2.01 21.02 1.28
N LYS A 71 2.52 20.16 2.16
CA LYS A 71 2.74 20.51 3.57
C LYS A 71 3.77 21.62 3.73
N THR A 72 4.90 21.57 3.02
CA THR A 72 5.91 22.63 3.10
C THR A 72 5.44 23.94 2.48
N GLY A 73 4.63 23.89 1.41
CA GLY A 73 4.04 25.06 0.77
C GLY A 73 2.89 25.70 1.56
N LEU A 74 2.18 24.94 2.40
CA LEU A 74 1.21 25.48 3.37
C LEU A 74 1.85 26.10 4.62
N SER A 75 3.15 25.83 4.84
CA SER A 75 3.90 26.27 6.03
C SER A 75 4.72 27.56 5.78
N ALA A 76 4.67 28.09 4.56
CA ALA A 76 5.36 29.30 4.12
C ALA A 76 4.34 30.41 3.81
#